data_AF-A0A917TKB0-F1
#
_entry.id   AF-A0A917TKB0-F1
#
_cell.length_a   1.000
_cell.length_b   1.000
_cell.length_c   1.000
_cell.angle_alpha   90.00
_cell.angle_beta   90.00
_cell.angle_gamma   90.00
#
_symmetry.space_group_name_H-M   'P 1'
#
loop_
_entity.id
_entity.type
_entity.pdbx_description
1 polymer ?
#
loop_
_entity_poly.entity_id
_entity_poly.type
_entity_poly.pdbx_seq_one_letter_code
_entity_poly.pdbx_strand_id
1 'polypeptide(L)'
;MTGIDGPYTLPEVAAMTGLSLRSIERGCRNGTIEHIPIGDGTARQHRRMYLHQVNLLIEQRSRRSVQAAPPVSSPDDDVAAAIAASRKLHSRRTGRHAA
;
A
#
# COMPACT_ATOMS: atom_id res chain seq x y z
N MET A 1 -5.35 22.94 -24.16
CA MET A 1 -5.96 21.87 -23.33
C MET A 1 -6.72 22.53 -22.20
N THR A 2 -7.95 22.96 -22.47
CA THR A 2 -8.81 23.69 -21.53
C THR A 2 -9.62 22.70 -20.71
N GLY A 3 -9.03 22.21 -19.62
CA GLY A 3 -9.67 21.28 -18.70
C GLY A 3 -10.44 22.04 -17.63
N ILE A 4 -11.72 22.30 -17.92
CA ILE A 4 -12.85 22.48 -17.02
C ILE A 4 -12.47 22.32 -15.52
N ASP A 5 -12.32 23.43 -14.78
CA ASP A 5 -12.08 23.50 -13.32
C ASP A 5 -13.32 23.07 -12.49
N GLY A 6 -13.99 22.01 -12.94
CA GLY A 6 -15.15 21.44 -12.27
C GLY A 6 -14.74 20.45 -11.18
N PRO A 7 -15.52 20.31 -10.10
CA PRO A 7 -15.28 19.28 -9.10
C PRO A 7 -15.58 17.89 -9.69
N TYR A 8 -14.67 16.94 -9.49
CA TYR A 8 -14.72 15.55 -9.95
C TYR A 8 -15.68 14.71 -9.13
N THR A 9 -16.33 13.74 -9.76
CA THR A 9 -17.18 12.74 -9.11
C THR A 9 -16.35 11.59 -8.52
N LEU A 10 -16.87 10.88 -7.51
CA LEU A 10 -16.16 9.75 -6.90
C LEU A 10 -15.70 8.67 -7.91
N PRO A 11 -16.49 8.30 -8.95
CA PRO A 11 -16.02 7.37 -9.98
C PRO A 11 -14.82 7.88 -10.78
N GLU A 12 -14.80 9.17 -11.13
CA GLU A 12 -13.65 9.79 -11.80
C GLU A 12 -12.42 9.81 -10.90
N VAL A 13 -12.61 10.12 -9.61
CA VAL A 13 -11.53 10.05 -8.61
C VAL A 13 -11.00 8.63 -8.47
N ALA A 14 -11.87 7.61 -8.48
CA ALA A 14 -11.44 6.21 -8.45
C ALA A 14 -10.58 5.85 -9.67
N ALA A 15 -10.97 6.29 -10.86
CA ALA A 15 -10.20 6.07 -12.08
C ALA A 15 -8.83 6.78 -12.05
N MET A 16 -8.76 8.01 -11.53
CA MET A 16 -7.50 8.77 -11.45
C MET A 16 -6.55 8.26 -10.37
N THR A 17 -7.08 7.94 -9.19
CA THR A 17 -6.26 7.55 -8.02
C THR A 17 -5.91 6.06 -8.03
N GLY A 18 -6.66 5.24 -8.78
CA GLY A 18 -6.60 3.78 -8.73
C GLY A 18 -7.12 3.18 -7.42
N LEU A 19 -7.80 3.97 -6.59
CA LEU A 19 -8.47 3.49 -5.38
C LEU A 19 -9.84 2.91 -5.71
N SER A 20 -10.29 1.92 -4.92
CA SER A 20 -11.64 1.40 -5.08
C SER A 20 -12.68 2.44 -4.65
N LEU A 21 -13.80 2.49 -5.38
CA LEU A 21 -14.90 3.40 -5.07
C LEU A 21 -15.38 3.24 -3.61
N ARG A 22 -15.48 2.00 -3.12
CA ARG A 22 -15.83 1.71 -1.72
C ARG A 22 -14.85 2.30 -0.71
N SER A 23 -13.55 2.30 -1.00
CA SER A 23 -12.54 2.89 -0.11
C SER A 23 -12.69 4.41 -0.03
N ILE A 24 -12.93 5.05 -1.17
CA ILE A 24 -13.17 6.50 -1.23
C ILE A 24 -14.46 6.86 -0.50
N GLU A 25 -15.55 6.13 -0.75
CA GLU A 25 -16.83 6.35 -0.07
C GLU A 25 -16.72 6.19 1.46
N ARG A 26 -16.03 5.14 1.92
CA ARG A 26 -15.78 4.93 3.35
C ARG A 26 -14.96 6.07 3.94
N GLY A 27 -13.91 6.50 3.25
CA GLY A 27 -13.08 7.62 3.68
C GLY A 27 -13.86 8.94 3.75
N CYS A 28 -14.78 9.17 2.82
CA CYS A 28 -15.68 10.33 2.86
C CYS A 28 -16.64 10.25 4.05
N ARG A 29 -17.29 9.09 4.28
CA ARG A 29 -18.23 8.91 5.41
C ARG A 29 -17.56 9.07 6.77
N ASN A 30 -16.31 8.63 6.88
CA ASN A 30 -15.53 8.74 8.11
C ASN A 30 -14.91 10.13 8.32
N GLY A 31 -15.06 11.06 7.36
CA GLY A 31 -14.45 12.38 7.41
C GLY A 31 -12.93 12.41 7.20
N THR A 32 -12.32 11.27 6.83
CA THR A 32 -10.88 11.18 6.55
C THR A 32 -10.51 11.70 5.16
N ILE A 33 -11.48 11.73 4.24
CA ILE A 33 -11.32 12.30 2.90
C ILE A 33 -12.26 13.48 2.76
N GLU A 34 -11.67 14.64 2.48
CA GLU A 34 -12.39 15.87 2.23
C GLU A 34 -13.22 15.76 0.93
N HIS A 35 -14.46 16.22 0.98
CA HIS A 35 -15.38 16.17 -0.15
C HIS A 35 -16.47 17.22 0.00
N ILE A 36 -17.08 17.58 -1.12
CA ILE A 36 -18.25 18.45 -1.16
C ILE A 36 -19.49 17.55 -1.29
N PRO A 37 -20.38 17.52 -0.30
CA PRO A 37 -21.67 16.88 -0.45
C PRO A 37 -22.52 17.67 -1.45
N ILE A 38 -23.16 16.96 -2.37
CA ILE A 38 -24.10 17.51 -3.35
C ILE A 38 -25.44 16.78 -3.18
N GLY A 39 -26.47 17.58 -2.95
CA GLY A 39 -27.83 17.13 -2.71
C GLY A 39 -28.25 17.42 -1.28
N ASP A 40 -29.23 18.31 -1.12
CA ASP A 40 -29.89 18.55 0.16
C ASP A 40 -30.86 17.39 0.47
N GLY A 41 -30.76 16.86 1.69
CA GLY A 41 -31.84 16.15 2.35
C GLY A 41 -32.34 14.81 1.78
N THR A 42 -31.68 14.18 0.81
CA THR A 42 -32.21 12.94 0.19
C THR A 42 -31.24 11.76 0.16
N ALA A 43 -31.81 10.55 0.07
CA ALA A 43 -31.22 9.23 0.35
C ALA A 43 -29.89 8.86 -0.34
N ARG A 44 -29.39 9.67 -1.28
CA ARG A 44 -28.13 9.48 -1.99
C ARG A 44 -27.40 10.82 -2.15
N GLN A 45 -26.67 11.23 -1.11
CA GLN A 45 -25.72 12.34 -1.23
C GLN A 45 -24.64 11.98 -2.24
N HIS A 46 -24.62 12.72 -3.35
CA HIS A 46 -23.50 12.68 -4.28
C HIS A 46 -22.32 13.41 -3.64
N ARG A 47 -21.10 12.97 -3.92
CA ARG A 47 -19.89 13.60 -3.39
C ARG A 47 -19.01 13.99 -4.54
N ARG A 48 -18.50 15.22 -4.52
CA ARG A 48 -17.49 15.68 -5.47
C ARG A 48 -16.22 16.13 -4.76
N MET A 49 -15.11 16.11 -5.50
CA MET A 49 -13.79 16.50 -5.03
C MET A 49 -13.12 17.44 -6.03
N TYR A 50 -12.45 18.47 -5.52
CA TYR A 50 -11.63 19.32 -6.37
C TYR A 50 -10.30 18.64 -6.74
N LEU A 51 -9.66 19.11 -7.81
CA LEU A 51 -8.38 18.58 -8.28
C LEU A 51 -7.32 18.50 -7.18
N HIS A 52 -7.20 19.55 -6.34
CA HIS A 52 -6.23 19.58 -5.26
C HIS A 52 -6.46 18.46 -4.23
N GLN A 53 -7.71 18.12 -3.91
CA GLN A 53 -8.07 17.01 -3.01
C GLN A 53 -7.70 15.66 -3.65
N VAL A 54 -7.92 15.51 -4.95
CA VAL A 54 -7.51 14.31 -5.69
C VAL A 54 -5.99 14.14 -5.69
N ASN A 55 -5.23 15.22 -5.90
CA ASN A 55 -3.77 15.19 -5.87
C ASN A 55 -3.24 14.76 -4.50
N LEU A 56 -3.85 15.23 -3.41
CA LEU A 56 -3.49 14.79 -2.05
C LEU A 56 -3.69 13.28 -1.86
N LEU A 57 -4.75 12.70 -2.44
CA LEU A 57 -4.97 11.24 -2.37
C LEU A 57 -3.89 10.46 -3.15
N ILE A 58 -3.46 10.98 -4.29
CA ILE A 58 -2.38 10.39 -5.10
C ILE A 58 -1.05 10.44 -4.32
N GLU A 59 -0.74 11.58 -3.70
CA GLU A 59 0.46 11.73 -2.86
C GLU A 59 0.45 10.82 -1.63
N GLN A 60 -0.68 10.71 -0.93
CA GLN A 60 -0.78 9.81 0.22
C GLN A 60 -0.57 8.35 -0.18
N ARG A 61 -1.06 7.96 -1.36
CA ARG A 61 -0.87 6.61 -1.90
C ARG A 61 0.59 6.37 -2.25
N SER A 62 1.27 7.30 -2.92
CA SER A 62 2.69 7.13 -3.27
C SER A 62 3.55 7.00 -2.01
N ARG A 63 3.25 7.75 -0.95
CA ARG A 63 3.92 7.61 0.36
C ARG A 63 3.66 6.25 1.01
N ARG A 64 2.45 5.70 0.90
CA ARG A 64 2.11 4.36 1.43
C ARG A 64 2.74 3.21 0.64
N SER A 65 2.86 3.33 -0.69
CA SER A 65 3.53 2.30 -1.50
C SER A 65 5.03 2.22 -1.26
N VAL A 66 5.66 3.31 -0.82
CA VAL A 66 7.09 3.32 -0.44
C VAL A 66 7.34 2.68 0.93
N GLN A 67 6.29 2.48 1.75
CA GLN A 67 6.35 1.73 3.01
C GLN A 67 6.02 0.23 2.83
N ALA A 68 6.17 -0.32 1.62
CA ALA A 68 6.28 -1.77 1.48
C ALA A 68 7.51 -2.22 2.28
N ALA A 69 7.27 -2.95 3.37
CA ALA A 69 8.30 -3.40 4.30
C ALA A 69 9.50 -4.03 3.55
N PRO A 70 10.74 -3.86 4.06
CA PRO A 70 11.87 -4.59 3.51
C PRO A 70 11.55 -6.08 3.48
N PRO A 71 12.01 -6.84 2.47
CA PRO A 71 11.75 -8.27 2.41
C PRO A 71 12.18 -8.89 3.72
N VAL A 72 11.22 -9.47 4.45
CA VAL A 72 11.53 -10.29 5.62
C VAL A 72 12.29 -11.51 5.09
N SER A 73 13.57 -11.59 5.41
CA SER A 73 14.39 -12.78 5.18
C SER A 73 13.62 -13.99 5.72
N SER A 74 13.39 -14.97 4.86
CA SER A 74 12.65 -16.18 5.25
C SER A 74 13.51 -17.00 6.23
N PRO A 75 12.96 -17.45 7.37
CA PRO A 75 13.70 -18.18 8.40
C PRO A 75 14.21 -19.56 7.96
N ASP A 76 13.82 -20.04 6.77
CA ASP A 76 14.31 -21.30 6.20
C ASP A 76 15.79 -21.22 5.73
N ASP A 77 16.27 -20.04 5.32
CA ASP A 77 17.66 -19.87 4.87
C ASP A 77 18.67 -19.92 6.04
N ASP A 78 18.27 -19.45 7.23
CA ASP A 78 19.14 -19.45 8.41
C ASP A 78 19.38 -20.86 8.96
N VAL A 79 18.36 -21.74 8.89
CA VAL A 79 18.47 -23.13 9.34
C VAL A 79 19.36 -23.94 8.38
N ALA A 80 19.21 -23.74 7.07
CA ALA A 80 20.07 -24.39 6.07
C ALA A 80 21.54 -23.98 6.22
N ALA A 81 21.81 -22.69 6.45
CA ALA A 81 23.16 -22.18 6.69
C ALA A 81 23.78 -22.73 8.00
N ALA A 82 23.01 -22.82 9.08
CA ALA A 82 23.46 -23.39 10.36
C ALA A 82 23.79 -24.89 10.25
N ILE A 83 22.98 -25.67 9.53
CA ILE A 83 23.21 -27.11 9.30
C ILE A 83 24.49 -27.32 8.46
N ALA A 84 24.71 -26.50 7.43
CA ALA A 84 25.92 -26.57 6.61
C ALA A 84 27.20 -26.23 7.40
N ALA A 85 27.14 -25.23 8.30
CA ALA A 85 28.25 -24.86 9.16
C ALA A 85 28.62 -25.97 10.17
N SER A 86 27.62 -26.61 10.78
CA SER A 86 27.81 -27.73 11.71
C SER A 86 28.49 -28.95 11.05
N ARG A 87 28.13 -29.29 9.81
CA ARG A 87 28.76 -30.42 9.09
C ARG A 87 30.23 -30.17 8.76
N LYS A 88 30.62 -28.93 8.47
CA LYS A 88 32.00 -28.55 8.12
C LYS A 88 32.95 -28.58 9.34
N LEU A 89 32.42 -28.40 10.54
CA LEU A 89 33.16 -28.48 11.79
C LEU A 89 33.42 -29.94 12.22
N HIS A 90 32.49 -30.85 11.94
CA HIS A 90 32.65 -32.27 12.27
C HIS A 90 33.68 -33.00 11.39
N SER A 91 33.80 -32.65 10.11
CA SER A 91 34.77 -33.29 9.21
C SER A 91 36.24 -32.92 9.50
N ARG A 92 36.49 -31.73 10.08
CA ARG A 92 37.85 -31.31 10.48
C ARG A 92 38.34 -31.99 11.75
N ARG A 93 37.44 -32.57 12.56
CA ARG A 93 37.77 -33.19 13.84
C ARG A 93 38.11 -34.69 13.72
N THR A 94 37.65 -35.36 12.67
CA THR A 94 37.89 -36.80 12.43
C THR A 94 39.15 -37.10 11.61
N GLY A 95 39.73 -36.12 10.91
CA GLY A 95 40.96 -36.30 10.13
C GLY A 95 42.27 -36.37 10.94
N ARG A 96 42.22 -36.24 12.28
CA ARG A 96 43.42 -36.28 13.14
C ARG A 96 43.64 -37.62 13.87
N HIS A 97 42.79 -38.61 13.60
CA HIS A 97 42.88 -39.98 14.14
C HIS A 97 42.65 -41.05 13.06
N ALA A 98 43.19 -40.83 11.86
CA ALA A 98 43.47 -41.93 10.94
C ALA A 98 44.99 -41.93 10.75
N ALA A 99 45.63 -42.93 11.35
CA ALA A 99 47.04 -43.26 11.20
C ALA A 99 47.36 -43.68 9.75
#